data_AF-A0A818QPY0-F1
#
_entry.id   AF-A0A818QPY0-F1
#
_cell.length_a   1.000
_cell.length_b   1.000
_cell.length_c   1.000
_cell.angle_alpha   90.00
_cell.angle_beta   90.00
_cell.angle_gamma   90.00
#
_symmetry.space_group_name_H-M   'P 1'
#
loop_
_entity.id
_entity.type
_entity.pdbx_description
1 polymer ?
#
loop_
_entity_poly.entity_id
_entity_poly.type
_entity_poly.pdbx_seq_one_letter_code
_entity_poly.pdbx_strand_id
1 'polypeptide(L)'
;MKAALSETKVPALKVTHDEETNEVSVDVCDDPYEYGVLDVSNLPVLITVGQISGVHTVDTTIKEDSVTLARITYGIKPSGSIVYMNKDGGGSLDLLNIRSMAKIASDSGPQMNELLIKKIQLSKEKQASWGHASERLLFDNDNFV
;
A
#
# COMPACT_ATOMS: atom_id res chain seq x y z
N MET A 1 -3.45 -2.40 1.65
CA MET A 1 -3.38 -1.29 2.62
C MET A 1 -3.51 0.07 1.96
N LYS A 2 -2.61 0.49 1.05
CA LYS A 2 -2.70 1.79 0.36
C LYS A 2 -4.07 2.06 -0.30
N ALA A 3 -4.64 1.07 -0.99
CA ALA A 3 -5.99 1.16 -1.56
C ALA A 3 -7.11 1.28 -0.50
N ALA A 4 -6.97 0.63 0.66
CA ALA A 4 -7.96 0.76 1.72
C ALA A 4 -7.92 2.17 2.34
N LEU A 5 -6.72 2.70 2.56
CA LEU A 5 -6.52 4.07 3.07
C LEU A 5 -7.06 5.12 2.10
N SER A 6 -6.92 4.92 0.78
CA SER A 6 -7.44 5.87 -0.22
C SER A 6 -8.96 5.93 -0.29
N GLU A 7 -9.64 4.89 0.19
CA GLU A 7 -11.11 4.82 0.30
C GLU A 7 -11.60 5.07 1.73
N THR A 8 -10.70 5.28 2.69
CA THR A 8 -11.09 5.51 4.08
C THR A 8 -11.73 6.88 4.21
N LYS A 9 -12.97 6.89 4.71
CA LYS A 9 -13.75 8.09 5.01
C LYS A 9 -13.67 8.33 6.51
N VAL A 10 -13.01 9.42 6.92
CA VAL A 10 -12.91 9.82 8.33
C VAL A 10 -14.08 10.75 8.64
N PRO A 11 -14.92 10.47 9.65
CA PRO A 11 -16.06 11.32 9.96
C PRO A 11 -15.60 12.72 10.35
N ALA A 12 -16.33 13.74 9.90
CA ALA A 12 -16.08 15.12 10.33
C ALA A 12 -16.42 15.27 11.81
N LEU A 13 -15.49 15.87 12.57
CA LEU A 13 -15.63 16.11 14.00
C LEU A 13 -15.53 17.60 14.29
N LYS A 14 -16.38 18.08 15.19
CA LYS A 14 -16.28 19.40 15.78
C LYS A 14 -15.82 19.24 17.22
N VAL A 15 -14.62 19.74 17.50
CA VAL A 15 -14.05 19.73 18.85
C VAL A 15 -14.24 21.12 19.44
N THR A 16 -14.93 21.20 20.57
CA THR A 16 -15.13 22.42 21.34
C THR A 16 -14.44 22.30 22.68
N HIS A 17 -13.69 23.34 23.05
CA HIS A 17 -12.98 23.44 24.32
C HIS A 17 -13.63 24.56 25.13
N ASP A 18 -14.17 24.21 26.30
CA ASP A 18 -14.69 25.18 27.26
C ASP A 18 -13.56 25.63 28.19
N GLU A 19 -13.20 26.92 28.10
CA GLU A 19 -12.09 27.51 28.87
C GLU A 19 -12.42 27.69 30.37
N GLU A 20 -13.70 27.73 30.75
CA GLU A 20 -14.10 27.92 32.15
C GLU A 20 -14.15 26.61 32.92
N THR A 21 -14.64 25.55 32.28
CA THR A 21 -14.79 24.21 32.89
C THR A 21 -13.59 23.29 32.60
N ASN A 22 -12.71 23.66 31.66
CA ASN A 22 -11.66 22.80 31.10
C ASN A 22 -12.21 21.48 30.51
N GLU A 23 -13.47 21.47 30.08
CA GLU A 23 -14.08 20.31 29.43
C GLU A 23 -13.87 20.37 27.90
N VAL A 24 -13.58 19.19 27.32
CA VAL A 24 -13.50 19.01 25.87
C VAL A 24 -14.70 18.18 25.43
N SER A 25 -15.55 18.78 24.60
CA SER A 25 -16.64 18.06 23.93
C SER A 25 -16.30 17.80 22.46
N VAL A 26 -16.73 16.64 21.99
CA VAL A 26 -16.50 16.18 20.61
C VAL A 26 -17.86 15.84 20.02
N ASP A 27 -18.28 16.63 19.05
CA ASP A 27 -19.50 16.38 18.28
C ASP A 27 -19.13 15.74 16.94
N VAL A 28 -19.85 14.68 16.57
CA VAL A 28 -19.70 14.01 15.28
C VAL A 28 -20.71 14.61 14.31
N CYS A 29 -20.30 14.91 13.07
CA CYS A 29 -21.24 15.36 12.04
C CYS A 29 -22.19 14.22 11.64
N ASP A 30 -23.49 14.50 11.59
CA ASP A 30 -24.54 13.55 11.19
C ASP A 30 -24.68 13.40 9.66
N ASP A 31 -24.03 14.25 8.86
CA ASP A 31 -24.06 14.17 7.39
C ASP A 31 -23.15 13.02 6.89
N PRO A 32 -23.70 11.94 6.30
CA PRO A 32 -22.92 10.82 5.78
C PRO A 32 -22.04 11.18 4.58
N TYR A 33 -22.22 12.35 3.98
CA TYR A 33 -21.42 12.87 2.86
C TYR A 33 -20.29 13.80 3.33
N GLU A 34 -20.30 14.23 4.59
CA GLU A 34 -19.24 15.07 5.15
C GLU A 34 -18.16 14.21 5.82
N TYR A 35 -17.09 13.95 5.08
CA TYR A 35 -15.96 13.15 5.55
C TYR A 35 -14.63 13.66 5.01
N GLY A 36 -13.58 13.49 5.83
CA GLY A 36 -12.19 13.65 5.41
C GLY A 36 -11.70 12.44 4.62
N VAL A 37 -10.79 12.68 3.69
CA VAL A 37 -10.07 11.63 2.95
C VAL A 37 -8.57 11.77 3.25
N LEU A 38 -7.89 10.64 3.40
CA LEU A 38 -6.45 10.61 3.62
C LEU A 38 -5.68 10.79 2.31
N ASP A 39 -4.66 11.64 2.30
CA ASP A 39 -3.73 11.72 1.18
C ASP A 39 -2.81 10.49 1.17
N VAL A 40 -2.89 9.70 0.10
CA VAL A 40 -2.10 8.49 -0.10
C VAL A 40 -1.00 8.65 -1.15
N SER A 41 -0.84 9.84 -1.74
CA SER A 41 0.04 10.08 -2.89
C SER A 41 1.47 9.60 -2.61
N ASN A 42 2.04 9.98 -1.48
CA ASN A 42 3.42 9.68 -1.08
C ASN A 42 3.58 8.38 -0.25
N LEU A 43 2.52 7.59 -0.07
CA LEU A 43 2.63 6.34 0.69
C LEU A 43 3.47 5.31 -0.06
N PRO A 44 4.38 4.59 0.64
CA PRO A 44 5.23 3.59 0.03
C PRO A 44 4.44 2.33 -0.35
N VAL A 45 4.99 1.56 -1.29
CA VAL A 45 4.59 0.17 -1.56
C VAL A 45 5.62 -0.78 -0.98
N LEU A 46 5.19 -1.96 -0.55
CA LEU A 46 6.08 -3.01 -0.12
C LEU A 46 6.45 -3.89 -1.30
N ILE A 47 7.74 -4.12 -1.50
CA ILE A 47 8.29 -5.00 -2.53
C ILE A 47 9.15 -6.04 -1.84
N THR A 48 8.89 -7.33 -2.07
CA THR A 48 9.73 -8.41 -1.53
C THR A 48 10.60 -8.98 -2.63
N VAL A 49 11.91 -9.02 -2.39
CA VAL A 49 12.87 -9.63 -3.30
C VAL A 49 13.45 -10.86 -2.61
N GLY A 50 13.29 -12.02 -3.23
CA GLY A 50 13.88 -13.29 -2.81
C GLY A 50 15.10 -13.64 -3.64
N GLN A 51 16.02 -14.44 -3.09
CA GLN A 51 17.14 -15.01 -3.84
C GLN A 51 16.96 -16.51 -4.03
N ILE A 52 16.84 -16.94 -5.28
CA ILE A 52 16.69 -18.34 -5.68
C ILE A 52 17.89 -18.71 -6.55
N SER A 53 18.75 -19.59 -6.04
CA SER A 53 19.89 -20.12 -6.79
C SER A 53 20.79 -19.04 -7.45
N GLY A 54 20.98 -17.90 -6.77
CA GLY A 54 21.78 -16.78 -7.25
C GLY A 54 21.04 -15.75 -8.11
N VAL A 55 19.76 -15.97 -8.42
CA VAL A 55 18.90 -15.02 -9.15
C VAL A 55 17.98 -14.29 -8.17
N HIS A 56 17.75 -13.00 -8.41
CA HIS A 56 16.86 -12.17 -7.62
C HIS A 56 15.46 -12.14 -8.26
N THR A 57 14.44 -12.51 -7.49
CA THR A 57 13.05 -12.59 -7.95
C THR A 57 12.17 -11.69 -7.08
N VAL A 58 11.28 -10.92 -7.70
CA VAL A 58 10.29 -10.08 -6.99
C VAL A 58 9.02 -10.89 -6.76
N ASP A 59 8.42 -10.74 -5.56
CA ASP A 59 7.14 -11.37 -5.17
C ASP A 59 7.10 -12.88 -5.44
N THR A 60 8.05 -13.59 -4.85
CA THR A 60 8.18 -15.05 -4.94
C THR A 60 6.87 -15.75 -4.56
N THR A 61 6.44 -16.67 -5.42
CA THR A 61 5.31 -17.57 -5.15
C THR A 61 5.61 -18.49 -3.97
N ILE A 62 4.60 -19.14 -3.39
CA ILE A 62 4.79 -20.08 -2.26
C ILE A 62 5.81 -21.17 -2.59
N LYS A 63 5.83 -21.66 -3.85
CA LYS A 63 6.78 -22.69 -4.29
C LYS A 63 8.20 -22.14 -4.38
N GLU A 64 8.37 -20.95 -4.94
CA GLU A 64 9.66 -20.26 -5.02
C GLU A 64 10.20 -19.86 -3.65
N ASP A 65 9.33 -19.43 -2.74
CA ASP A 65 9.68 -19.07 -1.38
C ASP A 65 10.13 -20.29 -0.57
N SER A 66 9.56 -21.46 -0.81
CA SER A 66 9.97 -22.72 -0.15
C SER A 66 11.42 -23.13 -0.42
N VAL A 67 12.00 -22.65 -1.53
CA VAL A 67 13.40 -22.88 -1.90
C VAL A 67 14.27 -21.63 -1.73
N THR A 68 13.70 -20.52 -1.26
CA THR A 68 14.40 -19.26 -1.01
C THR A 68 15.05 -19.31 0.36
N LEU A 69 16.37 -19.12 0.43
CA LEU A 69 17.11 -19.14 1.70
C LEU A 69 17.01 -17.82 2.47
N ALA A 70 16.97 -16.70 1.74
CA ALA A 70 16.84 -15.36 2.30
C ALA A 70 16.07 -14.45 1.35
N ARG A 71 15.30 -13.53 1.94
CA ARG A 71 14.52 -12.51 1.23
C ARG A 71 14.64 -11.18 1.95
N ILE A 72 14.41 -10.09 1.24
CA ILE A 72 14.34 -8.76 1.81
C ILE A 72 13.06 -8.08 1.36
N THR A 73 12.29 -7.58 2.31
CA THR A 73 11.13 -6.73 2.06
C THR A 73 11.55 -5.26 2.17
N TYR A 74 11.25 -4.48 1.15
CA TYR A 74 11.54 -3.05 1.07
C TYR A 74 10.25 -2.23 1.06
N GLY A 75 10.24 -1.11 1.78
CA GLY A 75 9.23 -0.07 1.59
C GLY A 75 9.76 0.99 0.64
N ILE A 76 9.12 1.15 -0.52
CA ILE A 76 9.56 2.04 -1.59
C ILE A 76 8.55 3.16 -1.80
N LYS A 77 8.98 4.42 -1.64
CA LYS A 77 8.16 5.60 -1.96
C LYS A 77 7.97 5.74 -3.49
N PRO A 78 6.97 6.52 -3.95
CA PRO A 78 6.83 6.83 -5.37
C PRO A 78 8.10 7.44 -6.01
N SER A 79 8.94 8.12 -5.22
CA SER A 79 10.23 8.66 -5.66
C SER A 79 11.32 7.61 -5.90
N GLY A 80 11.07 6.33 -5.59
CA GLY A 80 12.07 5.25 -5.59
C GLY A 80 12.90 5.18 -4.30
N SER A 81 12.73 6.11 -3.36
CA SER A 81 13.49 6.09 -2.11
C SER A 81 13.02 4.96 -1.18
N ILE A 82 13.98 4.25 -0.60
CA ILE A 82 13.74 3.19 0.40
C ILE A 82 13.49 3.83 1.77
N VAL A 83 12.37 3.47 2.41
CA VAL A 83 12.00 3.94 3.77
C VAL A 83 11.93 2.80 4.79
N TYR A 84 11.96 1.55 4.32
CA TYR A 84 11.93 0.36 5.15
C TYR A 84 12.71 -0.76 4.48
N MET A 85 13.39 -1.58 5.29
CA MET A 85 14.09 -2.79 4.84
C MET A 85 14.06 -3.82 5.96
N ASN A 86 13.68 -5.06 5.65
CA ASN A 86 13.71 -6.17 6.59
C ASN A 86 14.16 -7.45 5.90
N LYS A 87 15.24 -8.07 6.42
CA LYS A 87 15.70 -9.39 5.97
C LYS A 87 14.95 -10.45 6.73
N ASP A 88 14.48 -11.45 6.00
CA ASP A 88 13.88 -12.66 6.54
C ASP A 88 14.54 -13.90 5.93
N GLY A 89 14.41 -15.04 6.62
CA GLY A 89 15.05 -16.30 6.25
C GLY A 89 16.44 -16.51 6.86
N GLY A 90 16.84 -17.79 6.96
CA GLY A 90 18.08 -18.23 7.60
C GLY A 90 19.35 -18.11 6.75
N GLY A 91 19.22 -17.84 5.45
CA GLY A 91 20.34 -17.69 4.53
C GLY A 91 21.15 -16.41 4.77
N SER A 92 22.44 -16.44 4.46
CA SER A 92 23.28 -15.23 4.44
C SER A 92 23.14 -14.50 3.11
N LEU A 93 23.27 -13.18 3.14
CA LEU A 93 23.32 -12.31 1.96
C LEU A 93 24.56 -11.46 2.05
N ASP A 94 25.37 -11.44 1.00
CA ASP A 94 26.48 -10.51 0.90
C ASP A 94 26.01 -9.10 0.50
N LEU A 95 26.88 -8.11 0.66
CA LEU A 95 26.54 -6.72 0.37
C LEU A 95 26.22 -6.48 -1.11
N LEU A 96 26.81 -7.26 -2.02
CA LEU A 96 26.54 -7.15 -3.45
C LEU A 96 25.13 -7.63 -3.80
N ASN A 97 24.68 -8.75 -3.22
CA ASN A 97 23.30 -9.20 -3.39
C ASN A 97 22.32 -8.21 -2.76
N ILE A 98 22.57 -7.73 -1.53
CA ILE A 98 21.69 -6.74 -0.88
C ILE A 98 21.56 -5.47 -1.74
N ARG A 99 22.67 -4.97 -2.30
CA ARG A 99 22.65 -3.79 -3.19
C ARG A 99 21.89 -4.05 -4.48
N SER A 100 22.05 -5.24 -5.07
CA SER A 100 21.35 -5.64 -6.29
C SER A 100 19.84 -5.76 -6.05
N MET A 101 19.43 -6.41 -4.96
CA MET A 101 18.04 -6.52 -4.52
C MET A 101 17.43 -5.15 -4.24
N ALA A 102 18.16 -4.26 -3.55
CA ALA A 102 17.70 -2.90 -3.29
C ALA A 102 17.50 -2.08 -4.57
N LYS A 103 18.38 -2.25 -5.57
CA LYS A 103 18.22 -1.62 -6.88
C LYS A 103 16.97 -2.13 -7.61
N ILE A 104 16.76 -3.44 -7.63
CA ILE A 104 15.56 -4.05 -8.24
C ILE A 104 14.28 -3.51 -7.58
N ALA A 105 14.24 -3.43 -6.25
CA ALA A 105 13.11 -2.89 -5.52
C ALA A 105 12.90 -1.39 -5.79
N SER A 106 13.98 -0.60 -5.81
CA SER A 106 13.93 0.84 -6.12
C SER A 106 13.44 1.12 -7.53
N ASP A 107 13.79 0.28 -8.51
CA ASP A 107 13.41 0.46 -9.91
C ASP A 107 11.95 0.01 -10.16
N SER A 108 11.52 -1.08 -9.52
CA SER A 108 10.16 -1.66 -9.69
C SER A 108 9.09 -0.99 -8.83
N GLY A 109 9.45 -0.51 -7.63
CA GLY A 109 8.50 0.08 -6.68
C GLY A 109 7.70 1.27 -7.24
N PRO A 110 8.32 2.26 -7.91
CA PRO A 110 7.60 3.38 -8.53
C PRO A 110 6.58 2.92 -9.58
N GLN A 111 6.96 1.95 -10.43
CA GLN A 111 6.08 1.40 -11.47
C GLN A 111 4.85 0.71 -10.85
N MET A 112 5.07 -0.11 -9.82
CA MET A 112 3.98 -0.75 -9.07
C MET A 112 3.06 0.29 -8.41
N ASN A 113 3.64 1.36 -7.86
CA ASN A 113 2.89 2.44 -7.22
C ASN A 113 1.98 3.17 -8.21
N GLU A 114 2.50 3.49 -9.40
CA GLU A 114 1.76 4.15 -10.48
C GLU A 114 0.58 3.29 -10.95
N LEU A 115 0.82 2.00 -11.22
CA LEU A 115 -0.23 1.06 -11.63
C LEU A 115 -1.32 0.93 -10.56
N LEU A 116 -0.94 0.86 -9.29
CA LEU A 116 -1.88 0.77 -8.17
C LEU A 116 -2.74 2.04 -8.05
N ILE A 117 -2.13 3.23 -8.11
CA ILE A 117 -2.87 4.50 -8.08
C ILE A 117 -3.84 4.59 -9.26
N LYS A 118 -3.40 4.23 -10.46
CA LYS A 118 -4.25 4.21 -11.65
C LYS A 118 -5.46 3.29 -11.46
N LYS A 119 -5.27 2.07 -10.93
CA LYS A 119 -6.39 1.16 -10.64
C LYS A 119 -7.35 1.71 -9.58
N ILE A 120 -6.83 2.31 -8.50
CA ILE A 120 -7.66 2.93 -7.46
C ILE A 120 -8.54 4.04 -8.09
N GLN A 121 -7.96 4.90 -8.91
CA GLN A 121 -8.70 5.99 -9.55
C GLN A 121 -9.82 5.48 -10.47
N LEU A 122 -9.52 4.46 -11.29
CA LEU A 122 -10.52 3.81 -12.13
C LEU A 122 -11.65 3.17 -11.31
N SER A 123 -11.33 2.55 -10.17
CA SER A 123 -12.34 2.00 -9.26
C SER A 123 -13.24 3.08 -8.67
N LYS A 124 -12.69 4.25 -8.30
CA LYS A 124 -13.47 5.41 -7.81
C LYS A 124 -14.43 5.94 -8.86
N GLU A 125 -13.97 6.09 -10.10
CA GLU A 125 -14.80 6.56 -11.23
C GLU A 125 -15.94 5.59 -11.53
N LYS A 126 -15.67 4.28 -11.55
CA LYS A 126 -16.70 3.25 -11.72
C LYS A 126 -17.73 3.30 -10.59
N GLN A 127 -17.31 3.41 -9.33
CA GLN A 127 -18.23 3.51 -8.19
C GLN A 127 -19.10 4.77 -8.25
N ALA A 128 -18.54 5.91 -8.66
CA ALA A 128 -19.32 7.14 -8.87
C ALA A 128 -20.38 6.97 -9.97
N SER A 129 -20.07 6.22 -11.03
CA SER A 129 -20.98 5.97 -12.15
C SER A 129 -22.12 4.99 -11.84
N TRP A 130 -21.91 4.01 -10.96
CA TRP A 130 -22.86 2.93 -10.69
C TRP A 130 -23.91 3.27 -9.60
N GLY A 131 -23.72 4.36 -8.85
CA GLY A 131 -24.64 4.75 -7.78
C GLY A 131 -24.71 3.73 -6.62
N HIS A 132 -25.55 4.01 -5.63
CA HIS A 132 -25.65 3.23 -4.37
C HIS A 132 -26.22 1.81 -4.50
N ALA A 133 -26.65 1.40 -5.70
CA ALA A 133 -27.39 0.14 -5.90
C ALA A 133 -26.54 -1.02 -6.47
N SER A 134 -25.23 -0.85 -6.70
CA SER A 134 -24.44 -1.93 -7.27
C SER A 134 -23.94 -2.92 -6.20
N GLU A 135 -24.35 -4.17 -6.35
CA GLU A 135 -23.65 -5.33 -5.81
C GLU A 135 -22.14 -5.15 -6.01
N ARG A 136 -21.37 -5.11 -4.92
CA ARG A 136 -19.89 -5.02 -4.98
C ARG A 136 -19.40 -6.26 -5.71
N LEU A 137 -19.20 -6.17 -7.02
CA LEU A 137 -18.51 -7.20 -7.78
C LEU A 137 -17.07 -7.23 -7.29
N LEU A 138 -16.82 -8.19 -6.40
CA LEU A 138 -15.49 -8.65 -6.07
C LEU A 138 -14.97 -9.32 -7.35
N PHE A 139 -13.80 -8.87 -7.82
CA PHE A 139 -12.93 -9.46 -8.86
C PHE A 139 -13.11 -8.97 -10.33
N ASP A 140 -12.14 -8.16 -10.79
CA ASP A 140 -11.66 -8.17 -12.18
C ASP A 140 -10.87 -9.48 -12.38
N ASN A 141 -11.54 -10.56 -12.81
CA ASN A 141 -10.90 -11.85 -13.10
C ASN A 141 -10.27 -11.93 -14.51
N ASP A 142 -10.27 -10.84 -15.28
CA ASP A 142 -10.02 -10.93 -16.72
C ASP A 142 -8.57 -10.66 -17.17
N ASN A 143 -7.57 -10.63 -16.29
CA ASN A 143 -6.18 -10.30 -16.71
C ASN A 143 -5.03 -11.03 -15.97
N PHE A 144 -5.28 -12.22 -15.41
CA PHE A 144 -4.18 -13.12 -15.00
C PHE A 144 -4.36 -14.47 -15.70
N VAL A 145 -3.77 -14.57 -16.90
CA VAL A 145 -3.42 -15.84 -17.57
C VAL A 145 -1.92 -15.82 -17.79
#